data_AF-H1Q527-F1
#
_entry.id   AF-H1Q527-F1
#
_cell.length_a   1.000
_cell.length_b   1.000
_cell.length_c   1.000
_cell.angle_alpha   90.00
_cell.angle_beta   90.00
_cell.angle_gamma   90.00
#
_symmetry.space_group_name_H-M   'P 1'
#
loop_
_entity.id
_entity.type
_entity.pdbx_description
1 polymer ?
#
loop_
_entity_poly.entity_id
_entity_poly.type
_entity_poly.pdbx_seq_one_letter_code
_entity_poly.pdbx_strand_id
1 'polypeptide(L)'
;MRTLIIIFLQFIFQQCFCQISIDSDCLERNSMTVSRIMLELLGQETVQQMLDNKTRMLFILGVDSSGYVSEIKRIRIQNTLDKNVEKKLKRYFGKHKIQMRICYSIDLSSVSYERGLQIARSDFQNSKKKYIIVGFPGELFTHYEYYKTRGYKGIAFNSKLEYLMLRLNDK
;
A
#
# COMPACT_ATOMS: atom_id res chain seq x y z
N MET A 1 36.86 -17.58 -16.23
CA MET A 1 36.27 -16.22 -16.06
C MET A 1 34.83 -16.10 -16.56
N ARG A 2 34.45 -16.62 -17.74
CA ARG A 2 33.07 -16.54 -18.24
C ARG A 2 32.00 -17.19 -17.33
N THR A 3 32.29 -18.34 -16.72
CA THR A 3 31.34 -19.04 -15.84
C THR A 3 31.07 -18.31 -14.51
N LEU A 4 32.10 -17.67 -13.93
CA LEU A 4 31.98 -16.86 -12.71
C LEU A 4 31.12 -15.61 -12.94
N ILE A 5 31.24 -14.99 -14.12
CA ILE A 5 30.44 -13.81 -14.51
C ILE A 5 28.95 -14.18 -14.65
N ILE A 6 28.65 -15.35 -15.23
CA ILE A 6 27.25 -15.83 -15.39
C ILE A 6 26.60 -16.12 -14.04
N ILE A 7 27.33 -16.73 -13.10
CA ILE A 7 26.82 -17.01 -11.74
C ILE A 7 26.61 -15.70 -10.97
N PHE A 8 27.51 -14.73 -11.10
CA PHE A 8 27.38 -13.42 -10.44
C PHE A 8 26.19 -12.62 -11.00
N LEU A 9 25.97 -12.64 -12.32
CA LEU A 9 24.80 -12.03 -12.96
C LEU A 9 23.50 -12.73 -12.52
N GLN A 10 23.46 -14.06 -12.45
CA GLN A 10 22.29 -14.79 -11.94
C GLN A 10 21.99 -14.48 -10.46
N PHE A 11 23.02 -14.29 -9.63
CA PHE A 11 22.86 -13.88 -8.22
C PHE A 11 22.32 -12.44 -8.09
N ILE A 12 22.76 -11.53 -8.96
CA ILE A 12 22.27 -10.15 -9.00
C ILE A 12 20.81 -10.11 -9.51
N PHE A 13 20.43 -10.95 -10.48
CA PHE A 13 19.05 -11.05 -10.96
C PHE A 13 18.10 -11.77 -9.98
N GLN A 14 18.61 -12.61 -9.07
CA GLN A 14 17.81 -13.27 -8.03
C GLN A 14 17.52 -12.40 -6.80
N GLN A 15 18.17 -11.23 -6.66
CA GLN A 15 17.67 -10.14 -5.83
C GLN A 15 16.52 -9.43 -6.56
N CYS A 16 15.55 -10.19 -7.06
CA CYS A 16 14.24 -9.65 -7.36
C CYS A 16 13.77 -9.07 -6.02
N PHE A 17 13.76 -7.73 -5.92
CA PHE A 17 13.40 -7.00 -4.71
C PHE A 17 11.99 -7.41 -4.30
N CYS A 18 11.89 -8.48 -3.52
CA CYS A 18 10.65 -8.94 -2.97
C CYS A 18 10.14 -7.77 -2.14
N GLN A 19 8.98 -7.23 -2.50
CA GLN A 19 8.38 -6.04 -1.86
C GLN A 19 7.92 -6.31 -0.42
N ILE A 20 8.45 -7.37 0.21
CA ILE A 20 8.26 -7.65 1.62
C ILE A 20 8.99 -6.58 2.41
N SER A 21 8.25 -5.92 3.28
CA SER A 21 8.75 -4.91 4.20
C SER A 21 8.25 -5.24 5.60
N ILE A 22 9.15 -5.06 6.56
CA ILE A 22 8.88 -5.13 8.00
C ILE A 22 8.96 -3.76 8.66
N ASP A 23 9.03 -2.71 7.83
CA ASP A 23 9.12 -1.33 8.27
C ASP A 23 7.75 -0.88 8.79
N SER A 24 7.76 -0.01 9.81
CA SER A 24 6.53 0.48 10.45
C SER A 24 5.65 1.31 9.50
N ASP A 25 6.23 1.90 8.45
CA ASP A 25 5.53 2.72 7.46
C ASP A 25 4.96 1.91 6.28
N CYS A 26 5.09 0.58 6.28
CA CYS A 26 4.72 -0.24 5.13
C CYS A 26 3.24 -0.09 4.73
N LEU A 27 2.33 -0.16 5.72
CA LEU A 27 0.90 0.00 5.48
C LEU A 27 0.55 1.41 5.01
N GLU A 28 1.24 2.43 5.55
CA GLU A 28 1.11 3.81 5.12
C GLU A 28 1.48 3.98 3.65
N ARG A 29 2.62 3.44 3.21
CA ARG A 29 3.04 3.51 1.80
C ARG A 29 2.04 2.84 0.87
N ASN A 30 1.45 1.72 1.26
CA ASN A 30 0.38 1.09 0.48
C ASN A 30 -0.89 1.95 0.44
N SER A 31 -1.26 2.57 1.55
CA SER A 31 -2.37 3.54 1.58
C SER A 31 -2.10 4.76 0.71
N MET A 32 -0.85 5.24 0.60
CA MET A 32 -0.48 6.30 -0.36
C MET A 32 -0.73 5.85 -1.81
N THR A 33 -0.28 4.64 -2.18
CA THR A 33 -0.49 4.09 -3.52
C THR A 33 -1.97 4.02 -3.86
N VAL A 34 -2.80 3.45 -2.98
CA VAL A 34 -4.24 3.38 -3.20
C VAL A 34 -4.84 4.78 -3.30
N SER A 35 -4.47 5.71 -2.42
CA SER A 35 -5.02 7.06 -2.42
C SER A 35 -4.68 7.83 -3.70
N ARG A 36 -3.47 7.67 -4.25
CA ARG A 36 -3.10 8.23 -5.57
C ARG A 36 -3.97 7.64 -6.68
N ILE A 37 -4.19 6.33 -6.69
CA ILE A 37 -5.08 5.67 -7.65
C ILE A 37 -6.52 6.21 -7.52
N MET A 38 -7.01 6.40 -6.30
CA MET A 38 -8.35 6.95 -6.07
C MET A 38 -8.47 8.37 -6.64
N LEU A 39 -7.47 9.22 -6.41
CA LEU A 39 -7.42 10.59 -6.95
C LEU A 39 -7.35 10.59 -8.48
N GLU A 40 -6.53 9.74 -9.08
CA GLU A 40 -6.40 9.62 -10.53
C GLU A 40 -7.68 9.11 -11.20
N LEU A 41 -8.33 8.10 -10.60
CA LEU A 41 -9.47 7.42 -11.19
C LEU A 41 -10.80 8.15 -10.98
N LEU A 42 -10.97 8.80 -9.83
CA LEU A 42 -12.23 9.40 -9.41
C LEU A 42 -12.21 10.93 -9.43
N GLY A 43 -11.02 11.54 -9.42
CA GLY A 43 -10.86 12.98 -9.33
C GLY A 43 -10.92 13.51 -7.90
N GLN A 44 -10.36 14.71 -7.70
CA GLN A 44 -10.25 15.34 -6.39
C GLN A 44 -11.60 15.61 -5.72
N GLU A 45 -12.59 16.08 -6.48
CA GLU A 45 -13.93 16.39 -5.95
C GLU A 45 -14.61 15.15 -5.35
N THR A 46 -14.61 14.04 -6.08
CA THR A 46 -15.19 12.77 -5.58
C THR A 46 -14.41 12.26 -4.37
N VAL A 47 -13.08 12.34 -4.38
CA VAL A 47 -12.27 11.93 -3.23
C VAL A 47 -12.52 12.82 -2.00
N GLN A 48 -12.64 14.14 -2.17
CA GLN A 48 -13.00 15.07 -1.09
C GLN A 48 -14.35 14.68 -0.47
N GLN A 49 -15.39 14.47 -1.30
CA GLN A 49 -16.70 14.03 -0.83
C GLN A 49 -16.63 12.69 -0.08
N MET A 50 -15.85 11.73 -0.58
CA MET A 50 -15.63 10.45 0.09
C MET A 50 -15.00 10.65 1.48
N LEU A 51 -13.98 11.49 1.60
CA LEU A 51 -13.30 11.78 2.85
C LEU A 51 -14.21 12.51 3.86
N ASP A 52 -14.99 13.48 3.41
CA ASP A 52 -15.95 14.22 4.24
C ASP A 52 -17.02 13.28 4.79
N ASN A 53 -17.52 12.38 3.95
CA ASN A 53 -18.46 11.33 4.33
C ASN A 53 -17.83 10.19 5.15
N LYS A 54 -16.56 10.33 5.57
CA LYS A 54 -15.82 9.33 6.37
C LYS A 54 -15.77 7.96 5.69
N THR A 55 -15.78 7.92 4.36
CA THR A 55 -15.73 6.68 3.60
C THR A 55 -14.42 5.95 3.88
N ARG A 56 -14.54 4.68 4.28
CA ARG A 56 -13.40 3.77 4.45
C ARG A 56 -13.55 2.58 3.53
N MET A 57 -12.47 2.25 2.85
CA MET A 57 -12.39 1.09 1.97
C MET A 57 -11.25 0.17 2.41
N LEU A 58 -11.50 -1.13 2.42
CA LEU A 58 -10.52 -2.16 2.66
C LEU A 58 -10.42 -3.05 1.42
N PHE A 59 -9.25 -3.03 0.79
CA PHE A 59 -8.93 -3.81 -0.39
C PHE A 59 -8.24 -5.10 0.03
N ILE A 60 -8.77 -6.24 -0.42
CA ILE A 60 -8.09 -7.53 -0.35
C ILE A 60 -7.54 -7.80 -1.75
N LEU A 61 -6.23 -7.71 -1.89
CA LEU A 61 -5.53 -7.73 -3.18
C LEU A 61 -4.76 -9.04 -3.31
N GLY A 62 -4.98 -9.79 -4.39
CA GLY A 62 -4.10 -10.89 -4.76
C GLY A 62 -2.78 -10.34 -5.29
N VAL A 63 -1.65 -10.87 -4.85
CA VAL A 63 -0.32 -10.39 -5.26
C VAL A 63 0.63 -11.55 -5.60
N ASP A 64 1.58 -11.30 -6.49
CA ASP A 64 2.67 -12.24 -6.78
C ASP A 64 3.85 -12.09 -5.79
N SER A 65 4.92 -12.87 -6.00
CA SER A 65 6.15 -12.81 -5.19
C SER A 65 6.92 -11.49 -5.25
N SER A 66 6.64 -10.67 -6.26
CA SER A 66 7.23 -9.35 -6.43
C SER A 66 6.31 -8.23 -5.93
N GLY A 67 5.15 -8.58 -5.39
CA GLY A 67 4.15 -7.64 -4.89
C GLY A 67 3.28 -7.01 -5.97
N TYR A 68 3.32 -7.49 -7.22
CA TYR A 68 2.40 -6.99 -8.25
C TYR A 68 1.00 -7.52 -7.99
N VAL A 69 0.01 -6.62 -8.07
CA VAL A 69 -1.40 -6.98 -7.89
C VAL A 69 -1.90 -7.74 -9.11
N SER A 70 -2.38 -8.96 -8.90
CA SER A 70 -3.00 -9.78 -9.93
C SER A 70 -4.50 -9.54 -10.04
N GLU A 71 -5.16 -9.26 -8.90
CA GLU A 71 -6.60 -9.04 -8.82
C GLU A 71 -7.02 -8.31 -7.55
N ILE A 72 -8.21 -7.71 -7.59
CA ILE A 72 -8.94 -7.30 -6.39
C ILE A 72 -9.90 -8.44 -6.00
N LYS A 73 -9.52 -9.23 -4.99
CA LYS A 73 -10.36 -10.33 -4.47
C LYS A 73 -11.63 -9.81 -3.83
N ARG A 74 -11.53 -8.70 -3.10
CA ARG A 74 -12.67 -8.07 -2.42
C ARG A 74 -12.39 -6.61 -2.12
N ILE A 75 -13.45 -5.80 -2.15
CA ILE A 75 -13.47 -4.48 -1.54
C ILE A 75 -14.55 -4.50 -0.46
N ARG A 76 -14.18 -4.13 0.78
CA ARG A 76 -15.16 -3.84 1.83
C ARG A 76 -15.25 -2.33 1.96
N ILE A 77 -16.47 -1.81 1.95
CA ILE A 77 -16.73 -0.37 2.07
C ILE A 77 -17.67 -0.18 3.25
N GLN A 78 -17.33 0.73 4.16
CA GLN A 78 -18.15 0.99 5.34
C GLN A 78 -19.46 1.70 4.99
N ASN A 79 -19.45 2.54 3.94
CA ASN A 79 -20.60 3.26 3.43
C ASN A 79 -20.96 2.74 2.02
N THR A 80 -22.23 2.82 1.64
CA THR A 80 -22.66 2.43 0.29
C THR A 80 -21.99 3.33 -0.74
N LEU A 81 -21.12 2.76 -1.58
CA LEU A 81 -20.55 3.46 -2.73
C LEU A 81 -21.31 3.09 -4.00
N ASP A 82 -21.27 3.96 -5.00
CA ASP A 82 -21.77 3.62 -6.33
C ASP A 82 -21.05 2.35 -6.85
N LYS A 83 -21.84 1.34 -7.24
CA LYS A 83 -21.36 0.09 -7.85
C LYS A 83 -20.43 0.34 -9.04
N ASN A 84 -20.56 1.48 -9.73
CA ASN A 84 -19.67 1.88 -10.81
C ASN A 84 -18.22 2.10 -10.34
N VAL A 85 -18.00 2.57 -9.12
CA VAL A 85 -16.65 2.81 -8.59
C VAL A 85 -15.91 1.50 -8.36
N GLU A 86 -16.57 0.47 -7.81
CA GLU A 86 -15.96 -0.85 -7.66
C GLU A 86 -15.55 -1.42 -9.03
N LYS A 87 -16.42 -1.29 -10.04
CA LYS A 87 -16.13 -1.74 -11.41
C LYS A 87 -14.96 -0.96 -12.02
N LYS A 88 -14.91 0.36 -11.83
CA LYS A 88 -13.78 1.20 -12.28
C LYS A 88 -12.47 0.77 -11.61
N LEU A 89 -12.47 0.53 -10.30
CA LEU A 89 -11.29 0.09 -9.55
C LEU A 89 -10.79 -1.27 -10.03
N LYS A 90 -11.67 -2.26 -10.15
CA LYS A 90 -11.32 -3.59 -10.67
C LYS A 90 -10.70 -3.49 -12.06
N ARG A 91 -11.27 -2.68 -12.96
CA ARG A 91 -10.72 -2.43 -14.30
C ARG A 91 -9.35 -1.75 -14.24
N TYR A 92 -9.19 -0.74 -13.39
CA TYR A 92 -7.94 -0.01 -13.25
C TYR A 92 -6.82 -0.93 -12.79
N PHE A 93 -7.06 -1.71 -11.73
CA PHE A 93 -6.09 -2.68 -11.22
C PHE A 93 -5.79 -3.82 -12.19
N GLY A 94 -6.78 -4.26 -12.98
CA GLY A 94 -6.54 -5.28 -14.02
C GLY A 94 -5.73 -4.77 -15.22
N LYS A 95 -5.77 -3.46 -15.51
CA LYS A 95 -5.04 -2.85 -16.63
C LYS A 95 -3.61 -2.45 -16.27
N HIS A 96 -3.38 -2.00 -15.04
CA HIS A 96 -2.10 -1.43 -14.62
C HIS A 96 -1.32 -2.40 -13.74
N LYS A 97 0.00 -2.50 -13.99
CA LYS A 97 0.93 -3.27 -13.13
C LYS A 97 1.21 -2.51 -11.84
N ILE A 98 0.25 -2.55 -10.92
CA ILE A 98 0.37 -1.89 -9.62
C ILE A 98 1.22 -2.78 -8.71
N GLN A 99 2.30 -2.22 -8.19
CA GLN A 99 3.15 -2.90 -7.22
C GLN A 99 2.82 -2.41 -5.81
N MET A 100 2.61 -3.34 -4.89
CA MET A 100 2.33 -3.08 -3.48
C MET A 100 3.38 -3.74 -2.60
N ARG A 101 3.59 -3.18 -1.41
CA ARG A 101 4.42 -3.80 -0.38
C ARG A 101 3.66 -4.91 0.34
N ILE A 102 4.35 -6.00 0.64
CA ILE A 102 3.84 -7.11 1.44
C ILE A 102 4.29 -6.85 2.88
N CYS A 103 3.38 -6.29 3.68
CA CYS A 103 3.71 -5.85 5.03
C CYS A 103 3.66 -6.98 6.03
N TYR A 104 4.75 -7.16 6.79
CA TYR A 104 4.85 -8.06 7.92
C TYR A 104 5.14 -7.28 9.19
N SER A 105 4.59 -7.73 10.31
CA SER A 105 5.00 -7.26 11.63
C SER A 105 5.87 -8.35 12.25
N ILE A 106 7.13 -8.02 12.55
CA ILE A 106 8.10 -8.90 13.20
C ILE A 106 8.59 -8.21 14.47
N ASP A 107 8.60 -8.94 15.58
CA ASP A 107 9.20 -8.45 16.82
C ASP A 107 10.74 -8.49 16.69
N LEU A 108 11.33 -7.31 16.55
CA LEU A 108 12.78 -7.13 16.43
C LEU A 108 13.51 -7.07 17.78
N SER A 109 12.81 -7.26 18.92
CA SER A 109 13.45 -7.33 20.23
C SER A 109 14.38 -8.55 20.37
N SER A 110 14.12 -9.60 19.59
CA SER A 110 14.79 -10.90 19.68
C SER A 110 15.56 -11.30 18.41
N VAL A 111 15.45 -10.51 17.32
CA VAL A 111 16.10 -10.81 16.03
C VAL A 111 16.57 -9.53 15.34
N SER A 112 17.64 -9.63 14.52
CA SER A 112 18.06 -8.52 13.67
C SER A 112 17.03 -8.23 12.57
N TYR A 113 17.09 -7.03 11.98
CA TYR A 113 16.24 -6.63 10.87
C TYR A 113 16.35 -7.60 9.68
N GLU A 114 17.56 -7.97 9.29
CA GLU A 114 17.84 -8.88 8.17
C GLU A 114 17.26 -10.27 8.45
N ARG A 115 17.37 -10.72 9.70
CA ARG A 115 16.78 -12.00 10.11
C ARG A 115 15.25 -11.93 10.07
N GLY A 116 14.66 -10.84 10.55
CA GLY A 116 13.22 -10.59 10.44
C GLY A 116 12.74 -10.58 8.99
N LEU A 117 13.50 -9.95 8.09
CA LEU A 117 13.18 -9.89 6.66
C LEU A 117 13.27 -11.29 6.00
N GLN A 118 14.24 -12.11 6.38
CA GLN A 118 14.32 -13.51 5.93
C GLN A 118 13.13 -14.34 6.42
N ILE A 119 12.71 -14.16 7.68
CA ILE A 119 11.54 -14.83 8.24
C ILE A 119 10.29 -14.45 7.44
N ALA A 120 10.06 -13.16 7.23
CA ALA A 120 8.93 -12.66 6.45
C ALA A 120 8.94 -13.19 5.00
N ARG A 121 10.11 -13.24 4.35
CA ARG A 121 10.28 -13.81 3.01
C ARG A 121 9.91 -15.29 2.97
N SER A 122 10.43 -16.08 3.91
CA SER A 122 10.14 -17.50 4.00
C SER A 122 8.67 -17.77 4.26
N ASP A 123 8.06 -17.05 5.21
CA ASP A 123 6.63 -17.17 5.51
C ASP A 123 5.78 -16.86 4.28
N PHE A 124 6.05 -15.73 3.61
CA PHE A 124 5.30 -15.35 2.43
C PHE A 124 5.45 -16.40 1.33
N GLN A 125 6.66 -16.88 1.04
CA GLN A 125 6.92 -17.90 0.01
C GLN A 125 6.15 -19.20 0.29
N ASN A 126 6.12 -19.66 1.54
CA ASN A 126 5.46 -20.89 1.95
C ASN A 126 3.94 -20.75 2.15
N SER A 127 3.44 -19.52 2.32
CA SER A 127 2.01 -19.26 2.49
C SER A 127 1.22 -19.62 1.23
N LYS A 128 0.14 -20.40 1.41
CA LYS A 128 -0.88 -20.62 0.36
C LYS A 128 -1.67 -19.35 0.03
N LYS A 129 -1.71 -18.40 0.97
CA LYS A 129 -2.46 -17.15 0.85
C LYS A 129 -1.55 -16.06 0.31
N LYS A 130 -1.62 -15.81 -0.99
CA LYS A 130 -0.92 -14.71 -1.66
C LYS A 130 -1.85 -13.50 -1.79
N TYR A 131 -2.21 -12.89 -0.67
CA TYR A 131 -2.99 -11.66 -0.67
C TYR A 131 -2.53 -10.70 0.42
N ILE A 132 -2.71 -9.41 0.17
CA ILE A 132 -2.47 -8.33 1.14
C ILE A 132 -3.76 -7.57 1.42
N ILE A 133 -3.76 -6.81 2.49
CA ILE A 133 -4.87 -5.95 2.90
C ILE A 133 -4.39 -4.51 2.91
N VAL A 134 -5.10 -3.62 2.22
CA VAL A 134 -4.75 -2.19 2.14
C VAL A 134 -5.99 -1.34 2.38
N GLY A 135 -5.85 -0.25 3.14
CA GLY A 135 -6.94 0.66 3.47
C GLY A 135 -6.89 1.96 2.66
N PHE A 136 -8.06 2.51 2.33
CA PHE A 136 -8.24 3.90 1.93
C PHE A 136 -9.18 4.64 2.92
N PRO A 137 -8.79 5.83 3.41
CA PRO A 137 -7.45 6.41 3.32
C PRO A 137 -6.42 5.67 4.22
N GLY A 138 -6.88 4.70 5.01
CA GLY A 138 -6.02 3.81 5.81
C GLY A 138 -5.16 4.54 6.82
N GLU A 139 -3.89 4.13 6.93
CA GLU A 139 -2.92 4.66 7.90
C GLU A 139 -2.64 6.17 7.73
N LEU A 140 -2.93 6.74 6.55
CA LEU A 140 -2.76 8.17 6.31
C LEU A 140 -3.60 9.04 7.25
N PHE A 141 -4.70 8.49 7.79
CA PHE A 141 -5.62 9.24 8.66
C PHE A 141 -5.57 8.78 10.12
N THR A 142 -4.66 7.88 10.50
CA THR A 142 -4.49 7.41 11.89
C THR A 142 -4.27 8.55 12.87
N HIS A 143 -3.52 9.58 12.47
CA HIS A 143 -3.21 10.77 13.29
C HIS A 143 -3.88 12.06 12.80
N TYR A 144 -4.95 11.96 12.01
CA TYR A 144 -5.61 13.13 11.42
C TYR A 144 -6.07 14.15 12.48
N GLU A 145 -6.77 13.72 13.53
CA GLU A 145 -7.30 14.66 14.55
C GLU A 145 -6.18 15.38 15.31
N TYR A 146 -5.04 14.71 15.53
CA TYR A 146 -3.86 15.34 16.11
C TYR A 146 -3.32 16.44 15.18
N TYR A 147 -3.09 16.14 13.90
CA TYR A 147 -2.54 17.10 12.95
C TYR A 147 -3.52 18.19 12.54
N LYS A 148 -4.82 17.95 12.63
CA LYS A 148 -5.86 18.96 12.37
C LYS A 148 -5.70 20.17 13.29
N THR A 149 -5.27 19.95 14.54
CA THR A 149 -5.08 21.03 15.52
C THR A 149 -3.70 21.67 15.47
N ARG A 150 -2.67 20.93 15.04
CA ARG A 150 -1.26 21.36 15.11
C ARG A 150 -0.63 21.70 13.75
N GLY A 151 -1.34 21.43 12.67
CA GLY A 151 -0.76 21.35 11.33
C GLY A 151 0.06 20.06 11.15
N TYR A 152 0.27 19.68 9.90
CA TYR A 152 1.14 18.56 9.53
C TYR A 152 2.50 19.11 9.08
N LYS A 153 3.58 18.74 9.78
CA LYS A 153 4.94 19.28 9.57
C LYS A 153 4.99 20.82 9.55
N GLY A 154 4.21 21.47 10.41
CA GLY A 154 4.11 22.93 10.50
C GLY A 154 3.21 23.58 9.45
N ILE A 155 2.57 22.80 8.58
CA ILE A 155 1.66 23.30 7.54
C ILE A 155 0.21 23.10 7.99
N ALA A 156 -0.54 24.20 8.08
CA ALA A 156 -1.99 24.16 8.32
C ALA A 156 -2.73 23.70 7.06
N PHE A 157 -3.88 23.06 7.26
CA PHE A 157 -4.78 22.61 6.20
C PHE A 157 -6.23 22.79 6.65
N ASN A 158 -7.11 23.07 5.70
CA ASN A 158 -8.52 23.39 5.95
C ASN A 158 -9.47 22.28 5.53
N SER A 159 -8.98 21.25 4.84
CA SER A 159 -9.79 20.12 4.40
C SER A 159 -9.07 18.77 4.56
N LYS A 160 -9.85 17.69 4.56
CA LYS A 160 -9.30 16.33 4.54
C LYS A 160 -8.54 16.04 3.25
N LEU A 161 -8.96 16.60 2.11
CA LEU A 161 -8.21 16.45 0.86
C LEU A 161 -6.86 17.16 0.94
N GLU A 162 -6.81 18.39 1.45
CA GLU A 162 -5.54 19.11 1.63
C GLU A 162 -4.58 18.32 2.53
N TYR A 163 -5.09 17.79 3.66
CA TYR A 163 -4.29 16.90 4.50
C TYR A 163 -3.82 15.64 3.75
N LEU A 164 -4.70 14.99 2.99
CA LEU A 164 -4.32 13.84 2.17
C LEU A 164 -3.21 14.22 1.17
N MET A 165 -3.32 15.37 0.49
CA MET A 165 -2.31 15.86 -0.46
C MET A 165 -0.98 16.13 0.24
N LEU A 166 -0.98 16.70 1.44
CA LEU A 166 0.24 16.86 2.24
C LEU A 166 0.88 15.51 2.57
N ARG A 167 0.09 14.53 3.01
CA ARG A 167 0.58 13.16 3.27
C ARG A 167 1.14 12.49 2.02
N LEU A 168 0.50 12.68 0.87
CA LEU A 168 0.92 12.07 -0.40
C LEU A 168 2.18 12.68 -1.01
N ASN A 169 2.50 13.91 -0.63
CA ASN A 169 3.70 14.63 -1.07
C ASN A 169 4.86 14.52 -0.08
N ASP A 170 4.66 13.78 1.01
CA ASP A 170 5.73 13.55 1.97
C ASP A 170 6.82 12.65 1.38
N LYS A 171 8.08 13.07 1.54
CA LYS A 171 9.27 12.39 1.00
C LYS A 171 10.00 11.61 2.08
#